data_AF-A0A949N894-F1
#
_entry.id   AF-A0A949N894-F1
#
_cell.length_a   1.000
_cell.length_b   1.000
_cell.length_c   1.000
_cell.angle_alpha   90.00
_cell.angle_beta   90.00
_cell.angle_gamma   90.00
#
_symmetry.space_group_name_H-M   'P 1'
#
loop_
_entity.id
_entity.type
_entity.pdbx_description
1 polymer ?
#
loop_
_entity_poly.entity_id
_entity_poly.type
_entity_poly.pdbx_seq_one_letter_code
_entity_poly.pdbx_strand_id
1 'polypeptide(L)'
;MASKKQLSVQSIRRAALELHRWRKANDSQGAMHLIHLLAAKLAGARQGNPIPYTEQSVDFSFCDRFLRVNESDRPYFDPLDMNHRIGTHPHSNVATARKKTFSDKWQAGKFSVENGTDYFTLQDGYVDTLVEKMGKRGHYTKLNPVAIACWLYREHDWPDNTTVSDIVRTFCSEFNFDDDEWAAFFVSDTDKAEAIYGQWSHSQPQEISKTIIDVLSRDVEGFNVFHSLMAIREVCKMPVITVSQIIETMRGLKCKQVVIQGPPGTGKTYLAKQVASKLIDADLAESRSQFCSTEQGGRWGILQLHPSYGYEDFIQRMVPKQEPGGGVRISIEDMPFILACKIASSIAPDPFVLIVDEMNRADLQKVFGELMYALEYRNEPVTLQYSKQDLVIPSNLYLVGTMNTADSSVVQVDYAIRRRFIFFDAPPDRQVIDGVVSDLQVKKAGLALFDATNSACDNHPRFSIGHSYFLHSSMAGMIGSFVYQVLPVLRAFQDNGVMRSDAAIHLTGWDSEPITPSQTRPDVLVDALSSWAAGLL
;
A
#
# COMPACT_ATOMS: atom_id res chain seq x y z
N MET A 1 -17.09 33.44 -0.99
CA MET A 1 -16.40 33.13 0.28
C MET A 1 -14.90 33.25 0.02
N ALA A 2 -14.17 33.99 0.85
CA ALA A 2 -12.73 34.19 0.66
C ALA A 2 -11.96 32.87 0.78
N SER A 3 -10.96 32.65 -0.08
CA SER A 3 -10.05 31.50 0.04
C SER A 3 -9.22 31.63 1.32
N LYS A 4 -9.20 30.59 2.13
CA LYS A 4 -8.43 30.52 3.38
C LYS A 4 -7.06 29.92 3.11
N LYS A 5 -5.99 30.50 3.65
CA LYS A 5 -4.65 29.90 3.58
C LYS A 5 -4.53 28.83 4.67
N GLN A 6 -4.34 27.59 4.25
CA GLN A 6 -4.20 26.43 5.13
C GLN A 6 -2.97 25.62 4.75
N LEU A 7 -2.49 24.78 5.67
CA LEU A 7 -1.43 23.83 5.36
C LEU A 7 -1.90 22.86 4.27
N SER A 8 -1.00 22.49 3.36
CA SER A 8 -1.33 21.52 2.33
C SER A 8 -1.59 20.13 2.91
N VAL A 9 -2.31 19.30 2.16
CA VAL A 9 -2.50 17.86 2.44
C VAL A 9 -1.17 17.16 2.71
N GLN A 10 -0.10 17.50 1.98
CA GLN A 10 1.22 16.89 2.13
C GLN A 10 1.85 17.26 3.48
N SER A 11 1.76 18.53 3.88
CA SER A 11 2.29 19.02 5.16
C SER A 11 1.58 18.38 6.35
N ILE A 12 0.24 18.31 6.31
CA ILE A 12 -0.55 17.73 7.40
C ILE A 12 -0.35 16.21 7.49
N ARG A 13 -0.28 15.51 6.35
CA ARG A 13 0.06 14.08 6.32
C ARG A 13 1.44 13.81 6.90
N ARG A 14 2.43 14.64 6.53
CA ARG A 14 3.80 14.50 7.05
C ARG A 14 3.84 14.68 8.57
N ALA A 15 3.09 15.66 9.08
CA ALA A 15 2.92 15.87 10.52
C ALA A 15 2.34 14.63 11.21
N ALA A 16 1.23 14.09 10.71
CA ALA A 16 0.62 12.87 11.27
C ALA A 16 1.58 11.67 11.29
N LEU A 17 2.31 11.44 10.19
CA LEU A 17 3.28 10.35 10.09
C LEU A 17 4.46 10.52 11.04
N GLU A 18 4.94 11.75 11.26
CA GLU A 18 5.97 12.01 12.27
C GLU A 18 5.47 11.76 13.69
N LEU A 19 4.23 12.15 14.01
CA LEU A 19 3.60 11.85 15.30
C LEU A 19 3.46 10.33 15.52
N HIS A 20 3.05 9.59 14.49
CA HIS A 20 2.98 8.13 14.56
C HIS A 20 4.37 7.47 14.72
N ARG A 21 5.38 7.96 14.00
CA ARG A 21 6.77 7.48 14.14
C ARG A 21 7.32 7.77 15.53
N TRP A 22 7.04 8.96 16.05
CA TRP A 22 7.40 9.33 17.42
C TRP A 22 6.76 8.37 18.43
N ARG A 23 5.47 8.04 18.28
CA ARG A 23 4.80 7.04 19.13
C ARG A 23 5.45 5.66 19.02
N LYS A 24 5.86 5.22 17.83
CA LYS A 24 6.54 3.92 17.61
C LYS A 24 7.95 3.86 18.20
N ALA A 25 8.66 4.99 18.22
CA ALA A 25 9.98 5.12 18.82
C ALA A 25 9.94 5.10 20.36
N ASN A 26 8.78 5.46 20.94
CA ASN A 26 8.53 5.56 22.37
C ASN A 26 7.66 4.39 22.90
N ASP A 27 7.34 4.39 24.20
CA ASP A 27 6.49 3.36 24.78
C ASP A 27 5.07 3.47 24.22
N SER A 28 4.56 2.34 23.72
CA SER A 28 3.32 2.33 22.95
C SER A 28 2.08 2.71 23.76
N GLN A 29 2.10 2.52 25.08
CA GLN A 29 1.00 2.85 26.00
C GLN A 29 1.26 4.21 26.65
N GLY A 30 2.48 4.46 27.13
CA GLY A 30 2.89 5.72 27.74
C GLY A 30 2.74 6.91 26.79
N ALA A 31 3.21 6.79 25.55
CA ALA A 31 3.17 7.87 24.56
C ALA A 31 1.74 8.31 24.18
N MET A 32 0.74 7.42 24.32
CA MET A 32 -0.66 7.78 24.08
C MET A 32 -1.15 8.85 25.06
N HIS A 33 -0.52 8.96 26.24
CA HIS A 33 -0.88 9.98 27.23
C HIS A 33 -0.35 11.38 26.90
N LEU A 34 0.36 11.57 25.78
CA LEU A 34 0.73 12.89 25.27
C LEU A 34 -0.51 13.79 25.06
N ILE A 35 -1.61 13.24 24.54
CA ILE A 35 -2.86 13.99 24.29
C ILE A 35 -3.40 14.58 25.61
N HIS A 36 -3.34 13.82 26.70
CA HIS A 36 -3.81 14.25 28.02
C HIS A 36 -2.90 15.32 28.65
N LEU A 37 -1.58 15.20 28.45
CA LEU A 37 -0.64 16.26 28.83
C LEU A 37 -0.93 17.56 28.08
N LEU A 38 -1.09 17.48 26.76
CA LEU A 38 -1.41 18.63 25.92
C LEU A 38 -2.74 19.29 26.33
N ALA A 39 -3.78 18.49 26.61
CA ALA A 39 -5.05 19.00 27.10
C ALA A 39 -4.90 19.72 28.47
N ALA A 40 -4.08 19.20 29.38
CA ALA A 40 -3.82 19.83 30.67
C ALA A 40 -3.04 21.14 30.52
N LYS A 41 -1.98 21.13 29.71
CA LYS A 41 -1.12 22.28 29.44
C LYS A 41 -1.89 23.43 28.77
N LEU A 42 -2.75 23.10 27.79
CA LEU A 42 -3.65 24.07 27.14
C LEU A 42 -4.63 24.72 28.13
N ALA A 43 -5.13 23.95 29.11
CA ALA A 43 -6.00 24.47 30.16
C ALA A 43 -5.25 25.27 31.23
N GLY A 44 -3.92 25.38 31.15
CA GLY A 44 -3.08 26.16 32.05
C GLY A 44 -2.45 25.37 33.21
N ALA A 45 -2.49 24.04 33.19
CA ALA A 45 -1.87 23.22 34.22
C ALA A 45 -0.35 23.44 34.22
N ARG A 46 0.20 23.78 35.38
CA ARG A 46 1.65 23.87 35.62
C ARG A 46 1.95 23.39 37.03
N GLN A 47 3.22 23.20 37.33
CA GLN A 47 3.67 22.98 38.71
C GLN A 47 3.16 24.12 39.60
N GLY A 48 2.45 23.77 40.68
CA GLY A 48 1.89 24.74 41.63
C GLY A 48 0.69 25.56 41.13
N ASN A 49 0.21 25.34 39.90
CA ASN A 49 -0.98 26.00 39.35
C ASN A 49 -2.09 24.96 39.07
N PRO A 50 -3.05 24.77 39.99
CA PRO A 50 -4.15 23.84 39.80
C PRO A 50 -5.13 24.37 38.76
N ILE A 51 -5.60 23.50 37.87
CA ILE A 51 -6.68 23.81 36.93
C ILE A 51 -7.97 23.12 37.37
N PRO A 52 -9.15 23.76 37.18
CA PRO A 52 -10.42 23.11 37.40
C PRO A 52 -10.51 21.83 36.57
N TYR A 53 -10.89 20.73 37.22
CA TYR A 53 -11.10 19.46 36.57
C TYR A 53 -12.58 19.11 36.61
N THR A 54 -13.16 18.87 35.44
CA THR A 54 -14.41 18.12 35.36
C THR A 54 -14.20 16.94 34.42
N GLU A 55 -14.78 15.79 34.79
CA GLU A 55 -14.56 14.50 34.14
C GLU A 55 -14.90 14.48 32.64
N GLN A 56 -15.64 15.49 32.17
CA GLN A 56 -16.11 15.62 30.79
C GLN A 56 -15.63 16.88 30.05
N SER A 57 -14.97 17.86 30.67
CA SER A 57 -14.75 19.15 29.98
C SER A 57 -13.40 19.27 29.26
N VAL A 58 -12.27 19.15 29.94
CA VAL A 58 -10.98 19.62 29.41
C VAL A 58 -10.47 18.75 28.26
N ASP A 59 -10.41 17.44 28.46
CA ASP A 59 -9.89 16.50 27.44
C ASP A 59 -10.86 16.34 26.27
N PHE A 60 -12.18 16.38 26.51
CA PHE A 60 -13.16 16.38 25.43
C PHE A 60 -13.09 17.68 24.63
N SER A 61 -12.97 18.84 25.28
CA SER A 61 -12.79 20.12 24.57
C SER A 61 -11.52 20.11 23.72
N PHE A 62 -10.44 19.47 24.20
CA PHE A 62 -9.22 19.28 23.42
C PHE A 62 -9.48 18.37 22.20
N CYS A 63 -10.09 17.21 22.40
CA CYS A 63 -10.38 16.26 21.31
C CYS A 63 -11.36 16.85 20.29
N ASP A 64 -12.39 17.56 20.73
CA ASP A 64 -13.34 18.27 19.87
C ASP A 64 -12.66 19.36 19.06
N ARG A 65 -11.75 20.13 19.66
CA ARG A 65 -11.02 21.19 18.96
C ARG A 65 -10.01 20.64 17.96
N PHE A 66 -9.28 19.59 18.33
CA PHE A 66 -8.07 19.20 17.59
C PHE A 66 -8.09 17.82 16.95
N LEU A 67 -8.94 16.90 17.40
CA LEU A 67 -8.98 15.52 16.88
C LEU A 67 -10.28 15.22 16.13
N ARG A 68 -11.31 16.07 16.24
CA ARG A 68 -12.59 15.89 15.53
C ARG A 68 -12.42 16.19 14.05
N VAL A 69 -13.02 15.33 13.23
CA VAL A 69 -12.76 15.27 11.78
C VAL A 69 -14.00 14.92 10.94
N ASN A 70 -15.05 14.37 11.54
CA ASN A 70 -16.33 14.13 10.89
C ASN A 70 -17.47 14.07 11.93
N GLU A 71 -18.71 13.86 11.47
CA GLU A 71 -19.90 13.73 12.30
C GLU A 71 -20.39 12.27 12.43
N SER A 72 -19.54 11.29 12.15
CA SER A 72 -19.89 9.86 12.23
C SER A 72 -19.90 9.34 13.68
N ASP A 73 -20.18 8.05 13.82
CA ASP A 73 -20.04 7.28 15.06
C ASP A 73 -18.59 7.22 15.59
N ARG A 74 -17.60 7.53 14.73
CA ARG A 74 -16.17 7.65 15.06
C ARG A 74 -15.59 9.00 14.57
N PRO A 75 -16.00 10.11 15.22
CA PRO A 75 -15.76 11.47 14.78
C PRO A 75 -14.34 11.97 15.00
N TYR A 76 -13.50 11.26 15.76
CA TYR A 76 -12.12 11.69 16.01
C TYR A 76 -11.11 10.84 15.25
N PHE A 77 -10.00 11.45 14.84
CA PHE A 77 -8.83 10.75 14.31
C PHE A 77 -7.61 11.01 15.19
N ASP A 78 -6.98 9.93 15.66
CA ASP A 78 -5.80 9.97 16.51
C ASP A 78 -4.53 9.79 15.67
N PRO A 79 -3.68 10.83 15.51
CA PRO A 79 -2.47 10.75 14.69
C PRO A 79 -1.35 9.90 15.32
N LEU A 80 -1.42 9.58 16.61
CA LEU A 80 -0.42 8.73 17.28
C LEU A 80 -0.63 7.26 16.94
N ASP A 81 -1.89 6.85 16.83
CA ASP A 81 -2.30 5.48 16.52
C ASP A 81 -2.78 5.29 15.07
N MET A 82 -2.92 6.39 14.33
CA MET A 82 -3.40 6.44 12.93
C MET A 82 -4.80 5.84 12.75
N ASN A 83 -5.69 6.04 13.71
CA ASN A 83 -6.99 5.36 13.73
C ASN A 83 -8.14 6.28 14.15
N HIS A 84 -9.33 5.99 13.63
CA HIS A 84 -10.56 6.62 14.06
C HIS A 84 -10.96 6.16 15.47
N ARG A 85 -11.50 7.09 16.24
CA ARG A 85 -11.98 6.83 17.59
C ARG A 85 -13.47 7.11 17.69
N ILE A 86 -14.18 6.26 18.44
CA ILE A 86 -15.61 6.37 18.75
C ILE A 86 -15.96 7.78 19.24
N GLY A 87 -17.19 8.27 19.04
CA GLY A 87 -17.58 9.66 19.39
C GLY A 87 -17.58 10.00 20.87
N THR A 88 -17.41 8.94 21.61
CA THR A 88 -17.23 8.87 23.02
C THR A 88 -15.76 8.89 23.44
N HIS A 89 -14.82 8.91 22.49
CA HIS A 89 -13.39 9.01 22.73
C HIS A 89 -13.04 10.39 23.30
N PRO A 90 -12.19 10.41 24.33
CA PRO A 90 -11.59 9.24 25.00
C PRO A 90 -12.60 8.54 25.96
N HIS A 91 -13.08 7.33 25.62
CA HIS A 91 -13.97 6.50 26.45
C HIS A 91 -13.13 5.43 27.16
N SER A 92 -13.43 4.92 28.37
CA SER A 92 -14.20 5.48 29.48
C SER A 92 -13.22 5.92 30.57
N ASN A 93 -13.54 7.07 31.16
CA ASN A 93 -12.79 7.83 32.15
C ASN A 93 -11.54 8.54 31.57
N VAL A 94 -11.74 9.76 31.07
CA VAL A 94 -10.73 10.83 31.19
C VAL A 94 -10.22 10.94 32.63
N ALA A 95 -11.13 10.65 33.60
CA ALA A 95 -10.77 10.42 34.99
C ALA A 95 -9.71 9.34 35.15
N THR A 96 -9.56 8.34 34.29
CA THR A 96 -8.55 7.29 34.45
C THR A 96 -7.18 7.75 33.98
N ALA A 97 -7.05 8.55 32.92
CA ALA A 97 -5.73 8.98 32.48
C ALA A 97 -5.12 9.99 33.46
N ARG A 98 -5.84 11.05 33.83
CA ARG A 98 -5.30 12.01 34.81
C ARG A 98 -5.31 11.45 36.24
N LYS A 99 -6.39 10.80 36.69
CA LYS A 99 -6.49 10.23 38.05
C LYS A 99 -5.72 8.92 38.17
N LYS A 100 -6.04 7.89 37.39
CA LYS A 100 -5.35 6.59 37.54
C LYS A 100 -3.94 6.52 36.94
N THR A 101 -3.65 7.23 35.86
CA THR A 101 -2.31 7.22 35.26
C THR A 101 -1.43 8.31 35.85
N PHE A 102 -1.73 9.60 35.63
CA PHE A 102 -0.84 10.68 36.06
C PHE A 102 -0.78 10.79 37.58
N SER A 103 -1.93 10.73 38.28
CA SER A 103 -1.95 10.79 39.74
C SER A 103 -1.57 9.45 40.38
N ASP A 104 -2.36 8.39 40.21
CA ASP A 104 -2.22 7.19 41.03
C ASP A 104 -0.99 6.33 40.64
N LYS A 105 -0.77 6.08 39.35
CA LYS A 105 0.31 5.18 38.89
C LYS A 105 1.65 5.86 38.70
N TRP A 106 1.66 7.05 38.10
CA TRP A 106 2.89 7.74 37.74
C TRP A 106 3.30 8.76 38.80
N GLN A 107 2.38 9.22 39.64
CA GLN A 107 2.64 10.26 40.64
C GLN A 107 3.17 11.57 40.00
N ALA A 108 2.82 11.80 38.74
CA ALA A 108 3.13 12.98 37.93
C ALA A 108 2.07 14.10 38.08
N GLY A 109 0.93 13.81 38.69
CA GLY A 109 -0.14 14.77 38.93
C GLY A 109 -0.85 14.51 40.25
N LYS A 110 -1.70 15.44 40.68
CA LYS A 110 -2.46 15.32 41.93
C LYS A 110 -3.82 15.99 41.78
N PHE A 111 -4.80 15.42 42.48
CA PHE A 111 -6.13 16.01 42.64
C PHE A 111 -6.30 16.66 44.02
N SER A 112 -6.97 17.81 44.05
CA SER A 112 -7.44 18.46 45.27
C SER A 112 -8.92 18.85 45.12
N VAL A 113 -9.62 19.05 46.23
CA VAL A 113 -11.01 19.49 46.25
C VAL A 113 -11.07 20.81 47.00
N GLU A 114 -11.53 21.86 46.33
CA GLU A 114 -11.71 23.19 46.92
C GLU A 114 -13.14 23.67 46.64
N ASN A 115 -13.90 24.00 47.69
CA ASN A 115 -15.29 24.46 47.59
C ASN A 115 -16.20 23.55 46.74
N GLY A 116 -15.99 22.23 46.80
CA GLY A 116 -16.77 21.24 46.05
C GLY A 116 -16.39 21.11 44.56
N THR A 117 -15.33 21.78 44.11
CA THR A 117 -14.77 21.64 42.76
C THR A 117 -13.47 20.83 42.82
N ASP A 118 -13.34 19.83 41.94
CA ASP A 118 -12.11 19.06 41.78
C ASP A 118 -11.10 19.88 40.97
N TYR A 119 -9.84 19.87 41.39
CA TYR A 119 -8.73 20.50 40.72
C TYR A 119 -7.64 19.48 40.39
N PHE A 120 -6.97 19.67 39.26
CA PHE A 120 -5.82 18.88 38.85
C PHE A 120 -4.57 19.77 38.77
N THR A 121 -3.46 19.30 39.32
CA THR A 121 -2.15 19.98 39.22
C THR A 121 -1.05 18.99 38.86
N LEU A 122 -0.02 19.46 38.14
CA LEU A 122 1.18 18.67 37.85
C LEU A 122 2.12 18.72 39.08
N GLN A 123 2.70 17.58 39.44
CA GLN A 123 3.57 17.45 40.62
C GLN A 123 5.01 17.87 40.33
N ASP A 124 5.80 18.06 41.39
CA ASP A 124 7.24 18.26 41.27
C ASP A 124 7.89 17.03 40.62
N GLY A 125 8.81 17.25 39.66
CA GLY A 125 9.48 16.16 38.94
C GLY A 125 8.60 15.41 37.93
N TYR A 126 7.41 15.95 37.59
CA TYR A 126 6.54 15.32 36.62
C TYR A 126 7.18 15.18 35.23
N VAL A 127 8.07 16.11 34.84
CA VAL A 127 8.76 16.09 33.54
C VAL A 127 9.59 14.82 33.40
N ASP A 128 10.46 14.54 34.37
CA ASP A 128 11.31 13.34 34.40
C ASP A 128 10.46 12.07 34.40
N THR A 129 9.38 12.08 35.20
CA THR A 129 8.44 10.97 35.28
C THR A 129 7.79 10.69 33.93
N LEU A 130 7.31 11.72 33.22
CA LEU A 130 6.67 11.56 31.92
C LEU A 130 7.68 11.13 30.85
N VAL A 131 8.89 11.69 30.85
CA VAL A 131 9.98 11.26 29.95
C VAL A 131 10.32 9.78 30.17
N GLU A 132 10.41 9.33 31.42
CA GLU A 132 10.65 7.93 31.76
C GLU A 132 9.50 7.03 31.30
N LYS A 133 8.25 7.38 31.64
CA LYS A 133 7.08 6.54 31.36
C LYS A 133 6.64 6.55 29.90
N MET A 134 6.88 7.63 29.18
CA MET A 134 6.65 7.70 27.73
C MET A 134 7.84 7.10 26.96
N GLY A 135 9.04 7.04 27.54
CA GLY A 135 10.23 6.50 26.90
C GLY A 135 10.20 4.97 26.75
N LYS A 136 10.91 4.45 25.75
CA LYS A 136 11.03 3.01 25.49
C LYS A 136 12.41 2.53 25.91
N ARG A 137 12.47 1.49 26.76
CA ARG A 137 13.73 0.88 27.24
C ARG A 137 14.69 1.92 27.86
N GLY A 138 14.15 2.87 28.63
CA GLY A 138 14.93 3.91 29.29
C GLY A 138 15.41 5.05 28.38
N HIS A 139 14.94 5.11 27.13
CA HIS A 139 15.24 6.21 26.21
C HIS A 139 13.95 6.87 25.70
N TYR A 140 13.87 8.19 25.84
CA TYR A 140 12.80 8.99 25.28
C TYR A 140 13.25 9.68 24.00
N THR A 141 12.55 9.41 22.90
CA THR A 141 12.75 10.16 21.66
C THR A 141 11.95 11.45 21.74
N LYS A 142 12.61 12.60 21.65
CA LYS A 142 11.94 13.91 21.70
C LYS A 142 11.00 14.12 20.51
N LEU A 143 9.92 14.85 20.77
CA LEU A 143 8.88 15.18 19.80
C LEU A 143 9.33 16.31 18.88
N ASN A 144 8.92 16.25 17.61
CA ASN A 144 9.09 17.39 16.70
C ASN A 144 7.98 18.43 16.97
N PRO A 145 8.31 19.64 17.49
CA PRO A 145 7.32 20.66 17.78
C PRO A 145 6.59 21.14 16.51
N VAL A 146 7.26 21.07 15.35
CA VAL A 146 6.65 21.45 14.07
C VAL A 146 5.53 20.47 13.68
N ALA A 147 5.76 19.16 13.83
CA ALA A 147 4.78 18.14 13.47
C ALA A 147 3.52 18.25 14.32
N ILE A 148 3.66 18.40 15.65
CA ILE A 148 2.49 18.53 16.53
C ILE A 148 1.75 19.84 16.26
N ALA A 149 2.45 20.96 16.07
CA ALA A 149 1.82 22.25 15.80
C ALA A 149 1.07 22.23 14.46
N CYS A 150 1.69 21.74 13.38
CA CYS A 150 1.05 21.60 12.08
C CYS A 150 -0.18 20.68 12.10
N TRP A 151 -0.16 19.62 12.92
CA TRP A 151 -1.33 18.75 13.07
C TRP A 151 -2.48 19.43 13.82
N LEU A 152 -2.18 20.04 14.97
CA LEU A 152 -3.20 20.68 15.82
C LEU A 152 -3.86 21.86 15.09
N TYR A 153 -3.09 22.70 14.42
CA TYR A 153 -3.63 23.89 13.74
C TYR A 153 -3.93 23.66 12.24
N ARG A 154 -4.12 22.41 11.82
CA ARG A 154 -4.35 22.05 10.40
C ARG A 154 -5.60 22.72 9.79
N GLU A 155 -6.62 22.96 10.61
CA GLU A 155 -7.89 23.57 10.17
C GLU A 155 -7.92 25.10 10.38
N HIS A 156 -6.87 25.63 11.01
CA HIS A 156 -6.80 27.05 11.33
C HIS A 156 -6.65 27.88 10.05
N ASP A 157 -7.38 28.99 9.98
CA ASP A 157 -7.33 29.95 8.89
C ASP A 157 -6.22 30.95 9.16
N TRP A 158 -5.13 30.86 8.40
CA TRP A 158 -3.94 31.67 8.63
C TRP A 158 -3.90 32.89 7.71
N PRO A 159 -3.44 34.06 8.18
CA PRO A 159 -3.11 35.18 7.30
C PRO A 159 -2.10 34.80 6.21
N ASP A 160 -2.17 35.43 5.04
CA ASP A 160 -1.36 35.08 3.86
C ASP A 160 0.16 35.13 4.09
N ASN A 161 0.62 35.95 5.02
CA ASN A 161 2.04 36.09 5.39
C ASN A 161 2.51 35.11 6.48
N THR A 162 1.64 34.23 6.98
CA THR A 162 1.97 33.26 8.04
C THR A 162 2.99 32.24 7.54
N THR A 163 3.99 31.96 8.38
CA THR A 163 5.01 30.91 8.20
C THR A 163 4.75 29.73 9.14
N VAL A 164 5.38 28.58 8.88
CA VAL A 164 5.34 27.42 9.78
C VAL A 164 5.89 27.79 11.17
N SER A 165 6.91 28.65 11.22
CA SER A 165 7.46 29.16 12.49
C SER A 165 6.42 29.95 13.30
N ASP A 166 5.49 30.63 12.64
CA ASP A 166 4.38 31.32 13.33
C ASP A 166 3.39 30.30 13.92
N ILE A 167 3.11 29.20 13.22
CA ILE A 167 2.28 28.09 13.76
C ILE A 167 2.92 27.50 15.02
N VAL A 168 4.23 27.24 14.98
CA VAL A 168 4.97 26.74 16.15
C VAL A 168 4.94 27.76 17.29
N ARG A 169 5.11 29.06 17.01
CA ARG A 169 5.04 30.11 18.04
C ARG A 169 3.65 30.16 18.70
N THR A 170 2.58 30.02 17.92
CA THR A 170 1.21 29.92 18.45
C THR A 170 1.07 28.71 19.38
N PHE A 171 1.56 27.54 18.95
CA PHE A 171 1.60 26.34 19.79
C PHE A 171 2.37 26.59 21.10
N CYS A 172 3.57 27.17 21.06
CA CYS A 172 4.34 27.48 22.28
C CYS A 172 3.55 28.38 23.23
N SER A 173 2.89 29.41 22.69
CA SER A 173 2.15 30.40 23.49
C SER A 173 0.88 29.85 24.13
N GLU A 174 0.14 28.96 23.45
CA GLU A 174 -1.11 28.39 23.98
C GLU A 174 -0.85 27.30 25.03
N PHE A 175 0.17 26.46 24.81
CA PHE A 175 0.44 25.29 25.65
C PHE A 175 1.39 25.58 26.82
N ASN A 176 2.03 26.75 26.85
CA ASN A 176 2.73 27.25 28.04
C ASN A 176 3.78 26.28 28.61
N PHE A 177 4.58 25.69 27.72
CA PHE A 177 5.75 24.95 28.15
C PHE A 177 6.85 25.92 28.60
N ASP A 178 7.44 25.70 29.77
CA ASP A 178 8.65 26.43 30.17
C ASP A 178 9.90 25.87 29.46
N ASP A 179 11.06 26.51 29.65
CA ASP A 179 12.28 26.15 28.95
C ASP A 179 12.79 24.74 29.30
N ASP A 180 12.62 24.31 30.55
CA ASP A 180 13.05 22.99 31.02
C ASP A 180 12.11 21.89 30.49
N GLU A 181 10.81 22.12 30.56
CA GLU A 181 9.80 21.27 29.95
C GLU A 181 10.01 21.18 28.43
N TRP A 182 10.29 22.30 27.76
CA TRP A 182 10.53 22.34 26.32
C TRP A 182 11.76 21.52 25.94
N ALA A 183 12.86 21.72 26.67
CA ALA A 183 14.09 20.96 26.48
C ALA A 183 13.90 19.47 26.73
N ALA A 184 13.01 19.06 27.64
CA ALA A 184 12.74 17.65 27.90
C ALA A 184 11.92 16.99 26.79
N PHE A 185 10.84 17.63 26.33
CA PHE A 185 9.88 17.01 25.41
C PHE A 185 10.18 17.22 23.93
N PHE A 186 10.83 18.32 23.54
CA PHE A 186 10.93 18.73 22.14
C PHE A 186 12.36 18.83 21.61
N VAL A 187 12.53 18.55 20.31
CA VAL A 187 13.79 18.86 19.60
C VAL A 187 13.90 20.38 19.38
N SER A 188 15.14 20.89 19.43
CA SER A 188 15.42 22.32 19.30
C SER A 188 15.64 22.79 17.85
N ASP A 189 16.09 21.91 16.96
CA ASP A 189 16.35 22.24 15.55
C ASP A 189 15.03 22.23 14.76
N THR A 190 14.62 23.42 14.34
CA THR A 190 13.44 23.64 13.48
C THR A 190 13.79 24.44 12.23
N ASP A 191 15.08 24.59 11.89
CA ASP A 191 15.55 25.52 10.85
C ASP A 191 15.06 25.13 9.44
N LYS A 192 14.72 23.85 9.26
CA LYS A 192 14.17 23.30 8.01
C LYS A 192 12.64 23.24 8.01
N ALA A 193 11.96 23.73 9.05
CA ALA A 193 10.50 23.62 9.20
C ALA A 193 9.76 24.18 7.98
N GLU A 194 10.11 25.38 7.53
CA GLU A 194 9.46 26.01 6.37
C GLU A 194 9.70 25.22 5.08
N ALA A 195 10.93 24.74 4.84
CA ALA A 195 11.24 23.94 3.65
C ALA A 195 10.51 22.59 3.64
N ILE A 196 10.22 22.03 4.82
CA ILE A 196 9.65 20.69 5.00
C ILE A 196 8.11 20.72 5.06
N TYR A 197 7.53 21.76 5.66
CA TYR A 197 6.11 21.89 5.97
C TYR A 197 5.42 23.11 5.35
N GLY A 198 6.17 24.09 4.82
CA GLY A 198 5.69 25.38 4.27
C GLY A 198 5.03 25.27 2.89
N GLN A 199 4.36 24.15 2.63
CA GLN A 199 3.48 23.99 1.48
C GLN A 199 2.06 24.36 1.90
N TRP A 200 1.48 25.34 1.21
CA TRP A 200 0.19 25.93 1.54
C TRP A 200 -0.86 25.65 0.46
N SER A 201 -2.13 25.58 0.86
CA SER A 201 -3.30 25.42 0.00
C SER A 201 -4.28 26.57 0.21
N HIS A 202 -5.02 26.90 -0.86
CA HIS A 202 -6.12 27.87 -0.85
C HIS A 202 -7.41 27.13 -1.25
N SER A 203 -8.03 26.45 -0.30
CA SER A 203 -9.17 25.55 -0.53
C SER A 203 -10.28 25.78 0.50
N GLN A 204 -11.45 25.18 0.28
CA GLN A 204 -12.53 25.25 1.28
C GLN A 204 -12.18 24.39 2.52
N PRO A 205 -12.39 24.90 3.75
CA PRO A 205 -11.82 24.36 4.99
C PRO A 205 -12.19 22.91 5.35
N GLN A 206 -13.29 22.36 4.83
CA GLN A 206 -13.78 21.03 5.21
C GLN A 206 -13.26 19.89 4.31
N GLU A 207 -12.72 20.17 3.12
CA GLU A 207 -12.31 19.13 2.17
C GLU A 207 -10.92 18.54 2.47
N ILE A 208 -9.99 19.34 3.01
CA ILE A 208 -8.60 18.92 3.23
C ILE A 208 -8.47 17.90 4.35
N SER A 209 -9.00 18.18 5.55
CA SER A 209 -8.92 17.27 6.71
C SER A 209 -9.54 15.92 6.40
N LYS A 210 -10.73 15.93 5.78
CA LYS A 210 -11.44 14.72 5.37
C LYS A 210 -10.61 13.90 4.37
N THR A 211 -10.01 14.54 3.37
CA THR A 211 -9.14 13.87 2.38
C THR A 211 -7.89 13.27 3.01
N ILE A 212 -7.25 13.98 3.95
CA ILE A 212 -6.06 13.47 4.65
C ILE A 212 -6.42 12.24 5.48
N ILE A 213 -7.55 12.28 6.17
CA ILE A 213 -7.96 11.22 7.09
C ILE A 213 -8.43 10.00 6.32
N ASP A 214 -9.12 10.18 5.20
CA ASP A 214 -9.42 9.08 4.29
C ASP A 214 -8.12 8.44 3.75
N VAL A 215 -7.08 9.23 3.47
CA VAL A 215 -5.77 8.73 3.04
C VAL A 215 -4.99 8.03 4.17
N LEU A 216 -5.06 8.56 5.40
CA LEU A 216 -4.31 8.03 6.56
C LEU A 216 -5.00 6.82 7.22
N SER A 217 -6.33 6.75 7.19
CA SER A 217 -7.11 5.61 7.66
C SER A 217 -6.95 4.38 6.75
N ARG A 218 -6.52 4.58 5.50
CA ARG A 218 -6.13 3.51 4.56
C ARG A 218 -4.73 2.93 4.84
N ASP A 219 -3.91 3.55 5.71
CA ASP A 219 -2.51 3.15 6.02
C ASP A 219 -2.41 2.08 7.15
N VAL A 220 -3.50 1.64 7.81
CA VAL A 220 -3.44 0.67 8.95
C VAL A 220 -3.66 -0.81 8.53
N GLU A 221 -4.05 -1.11 7.31
CA GLU A 221 -4.18 -2.48 6.79
C GLU A 221 -3.11 -2.84 5.76
N GLY A 222 -1.83 -2.69 6.12
CA GLY A 222 -0.72 -3.18 5.29
C GLY A 222 -0.52 -2.48 3.93
N PHE A 223 -1.25 -1.39 3.67
CA PHE A 223 -1.20 -0.66 2.42
C PHE A 223 -0.24 0.53 2.53
N ASN A 224 1.03 0.33 2.19
CA ASN A 224 2.06 1.37 2.28
C ASN A 224 1.79 2.49 1.24
N VAL A 225 1.17 3.60 1.66
CA VAL A 225 0.89 4.76 0.80
C VAL A 225 2.18 5.39 0.24
N PHE A 226 3.36 5.12 0.81
CA PHE A 226 4.64 5.52 0.18
C PHE A 226 4.92 4.69 -1.10
N HIS A 227 4.61 3.39 -1.09
CA HIS A 227 4.66 2.56 -2.31
C HIS A 227 3.56 2.95 -3.29
N SER A 228 2.36 3.27 -2.80
CA SER A 228 1.27 3.70 -3.66
C SER A 228 1.45 5.10 -4.21
N LEU A 229 2.09 6.06 -3.51
CA LEU A 229 2.36 7.40 -4.03
C LEU A 229 3.61 7.46 -4.91
N MET A 230 4.64 6.66 -4.62
CA MET A 230 5.72 6.42 -5.59
C MET A 230 5.14 5.75 -6.84
N ALA A 231 4.27 4.73 -6.67
CA ALA A 231 3.57 4.14 -7.79
C ALA A 231 2.58 5.11 -8.48
N ILE A 232 1.81 5.96 -7.80
CA ILE A 232 0.86 6.89 -8.45
C ILE A 232 1.62 7.98 -9.22
N ARG A 233 2.66 8.57 -8.62
CA ARG A 233 3.41 9.65 -9.27
C ARG A 233 4.34 9.16 -10.38
N GLU A 234 4.89 7.95 -10.26
CA GLU A 234 5.73 7.35 -11.31
C GLU A 234 4.89 6.59 -12.34
N VAL A 235 3.94 5.72 -11.96
CA VAL A 235 3.16 4.88 -12.90
C VAL A 235 2.24 5.70 -13.80
N CYS A 236 1.62 6.79 -13.33
CA CYS A 236 0.82 7.67 -14.21
C CYS A 236 1.68 8.40 -15.26
N LYS A 237 3.02 8.33 -15.15
CA LYS A 237 3.99 8.85 -16.13
C LYS A 237 4.93 7.77 -16.68
N MET A 238 4.74 6.50 -16.33
CA MET A 238 5.61 5.44 -16.79
C MET A 238 5.26 5.12 -18.23
N PRO A 239 6.26 5.09 -19.14
CA PRO A 239 6.02 4.68 -20.50
C PRO A 239 5.52 3.24 -20.53
N VAL A 240 4.63 2.95 -21.47
CA VAL A 240 4.19 1.59 -21.79
C VAL A 240 5.42 0.70 -21.95
N ILE A 241 5.49 -0.37 -21.15
CA ILE A 241 6.64 -1.27 -21.18
C ILE A 241 6.58 -2.12 -22.44
N THR A 242 7.63 -2.02 -23.25
CA THR A 242 7.78 -2.81 -24.46
C THR A 242 8.65 -4.05 -24.23
N VAL A 243 8.44 -5.08 -25.04
CA VAL A 243 9.28 -6.30 -25.04
C VAL A 243 10.76 -5.96 -25.23
N SER A 244 11.08 -5.02 -26.13
CA SER A 244 12.44 -4.58 -26.40
C SER A 244 13.10 -3.96 -25.16
N GLN A 245 12.40 -3.06 -24.46
CA GLN A 245 12.91 -2.44 -23.23
C GLN A 245 13.22 -3.49 -22.15
N ILE A 246 12.36 -4.50 -21.98
CA ILE A 246 12.60 -5.59 -21.02
C ILE A 246 13.90 -6.31 -21.38
N ILE A 247 14.03 -6.75 -22.65
CA ILE A 247 15.19 -7.52 -23.12
C ILE A 247 16.48 -6.69 -23.06
N GLU A 248 16.44 -5.42 -23.47
CA GLU A 248 17.57 -4.49 -23.41
C GLU A 248 18.03 -4.27 -21.97
N THR A 249 17.09 -4.09 -21.03
CA THR A 249 17.42 -3.93 -19.60
C THR A 249 18.02 -5.20 -19.03
N MET A 250 17.46 -6.38 -19.34
CA MET A 250 18.02 -7.67 -18.94
C MET A 250 19.47 -7.84 -19.43
N ARG A 251 19.73 -7.48 -20.70
CA ARG A 251 21.07 -7.51 -21.29
C ARG A 251 22.01 -6.50 -20.63
N GLY A 252 21.56 -5.26 -20.44
CA GLY A 252 22.35 -4.16 -19.87
C GLY A 252 22.75 -4.41 -18.41
N LEU A 253 21.81 -4.91 -17.59
CA LEU A 253 22.06 -5.27 -16.19
C LEU A 253 22.68 -6.66 -16.02
N LYS A 254 22.90 -7.41 -17.11
CA LYS A 254 23.38 -8.79 -17.10
C LYS A 254 22.56 -9.72 -16.19
N CYS A 255 21.27 -9.44 -16.04
CA CYS A 255 20.36 -10.19 -15.20
C CYS A 255 19.34 -10.91 -16.07
N LYS A 256 19.23 -12.22 -15.91
CA LYS A 256 18.38 -13.10 -16.75
C LYS A 256 17.08 -13.48 -16.08
N GLN A 257 16.74 -12.82 -14.98
CA GLN A 257 15.52 -13.04 -14.25
C GLN A 257 14.76 -11.71 -14.06
N VAL A 258 13.50 -11.71 -14.49
CA VAL A 258 12.66 -10.52 -14.53
C VAL A 258 11.26 -10.85 -14.02
N VAL A 259 10.59 -9.89 -13.41
CA VAL A 259 9.20 -9.97 -12.97
C VAL A 259 8.41 -8.83 -13.59
N ILE A 260 7.29 -9.18 -14.22
CA ILE A 260 6.30 -8.23 -14.73
C ILE A 260 5.15 -8.21 -13.73
N GLN A 261 4.93 -7.08 -13.05
CA GLN A 261 3.90 -6.93 -12.02
C GLN A 261 2.87 -5.88 -12.41
N GLY A 262 1.63 -6.02 -11.95
CA GLY A 262 0.59 -5.02 -12.21
C GLY A 262 -0.82 -5.53 -11.95
N PRO A 263 -1.84 -4.67 -12.14
CA PRO A 263 -3.25 -5.04 -11.95
C PRO A 263 -3.68 -6.23 -12.83
N PRO A 264 -4.77 -6.93 -12.48
CA PRO A 264 -5.33 -7.95 -13.35
C PRO A 264 -5.77 -7.35 -14.70
N GLY A 265 -5.63 -8.13 -15.77
CA GLY A 265 -6.05 -7.70 -17.12
C GLY A 265 -5.10 -6.73 -17.85
N THR A 266 -3.87 -6.52 -17.37
CA THR A 266 -2.87 -5.68 -18.05
C THR A 266 -1.95 -6.45 -19.01
N GLY A 267 -2.29 -7.70 -19.32
CA GLY A 267 -1.55 -8.49 -20.31
C GLY A 267 -0.19 -9.04 -19.85
N LYS A 268 0.09 -9.12 -18.56
CA LYS A 268 1.40 -9.58 -18.02
C LYS A 268 1.87 -10.94 -18.56
N THR A 269 1.02 -11.95 -18.52
CA THR A 269 1.33 -13.31 -19.04
C THR A 269 1.50 -13.29 -20.56
N TYR A 270 0.76 -12.43 -21.26
CA TYR A 270 0.94 -12.22 -22.70
C TYR A 270 2.30 -11.57 -22.98
N LEU A 271 2.67 -10.52 -22.23
CA LEU A 271 3.96 -9.83 -22.34
C LEU A 271 5.12 -10.78 -22.01
N ALA A 272 4.98 -11.63 -20.98
CA ALA A 272 5.96 -12.66 -20.65
C ALA A 272 6.19 -13.65 -21.80
N LYS A 273 5.11 -14.08 -22.47
CA LYS A 273 5.19 -14.92 -23.68
C LYS A 273 5.86 -14.18 -24.84
N GLN A 274 5.54 -12.90 -25.06
CA GLN A 274 6.19 -12.11 -26.10
C GLN A 274 7.70 -11.94 -25.84
N VAL A 275 8.09 -11.72 -24.59
CA VAL A 275 9.51 -11.73 -24.18
C VAL A 275 10.14 -13.09 -24.46
N ALA A 276 9.46 -14.19 -24.12
CA ALA A 276 9.96 -15.53 -24.41
C ALA A 276 10.16 -15.75 -25.91
N SER A 277 9.15 -15.48 -26.74
CA SER A 277 9.21 -15.62 -28.20
C SER A 277 10.36 -14.82 -28.79
N LYS A 278 10.54 -13.56 -28.34
CA LYS A 278 11.60 -12.69 -28.84
C LYS A 278 13.00 -13.10 -28.38
N LEU A 279 13.13 -13.70 -27.20
CA LEU A 279 14.40 -14.25 -26.72
C LEU A 279 14.80 -15.51 -27.48
N ILE A 280 13.86 -16.44 -27.70
CA ILE A 280 14.12 -17.73 -28.36
C ILE A 280 14.14 -17.65 -29.89
N ASP A 281 13.60 -16.57 -30.46
CA ASP A 281 13.45 -16.33 -31.89
C ASP A 281 12.77 -17.52 -32.60
N ALA A 282 11.69 -18.02 -32.01
CA ALA A 282 10.95 -19.19 -32.47
C ALA A 282 9.47 -19.09 -32.10
N ASP A 283 8.65 -19.89 -32.78
CA ASP A 283 7.23 -20.01 -32.47
C ASP A 283 7.04 -20.74 -31.14
N LEU A 284 6.28 -20.12 -30.24
CA LEU A 284 5.96 -20.69 -28.93
C LEU A 284 5.07 -21.93 -29.03
N ALA A 285 4.21 -22.03 -30.05
CA ALA A 285 3.28 -23.14 -30.21
C ALA A 285 4.01 -24.47 -30.45
N GLU A 286 5.14 -24.42 -31.14
CA GLU A 286 5.90 -25.61 -31.56
C GLU A 286 7.06 -25.95 -30.63
N SER A 287 7.47 -25.01 -29.77
CA SER A 287 8.70 -25.12 -28.97
C SER A 287 8.48 -25.21 -27.46
N ARG A 288 7.26 -25.53 -27.03
CA ARG A 288 6.90 -25.61 -25.60
C ARG A 288 7.34 -26.92 -24.95
N SER A 289 8.11 -26.82 -23.87
CA SER A 289 8.40 -27.90 -22.94
C SER A 289 7.23 -28.16 -22.00
N GLN A 290 6.94 -29.44 -21.77
CA GLN A 290 5.96 -29.91 -20.77
C GLN A 290 6.59 -30.29 -19.43
N PHE A 291 7.92 -30.16 -19.29
CA PHE A 291 8.66 -30.61 -18.11
C PHE A 291 8.42 -32.09 -17.75
N CYS A 292 8.20 -32.95 -18.75
CA CYS A 292 8.09 -34.39 -18.55
C CYS A 292 9.40 -35.13 -18.88
N SER A 293 10.19 -34.60 -19.82
CA SER A 293 11.51 -35.13 -20.17
C SER A 293 12.42 -34.06 -20.77
N THR A 294 13.70 -34.38 -20.90
CA THR A 294 14.73 -33.50 -21.49
C THR A 294 14.87 -33.65 -23.01
N GLU A 295 14.15 -34.61 -23.62
CA GLU A 295 14.42 -35.07 -24.99
C GLU A 295 13.62 -34.33 -26.09
N GLN A 296 12.62 -33.52 -25.73
CA GLN A 296 11.65 -32.97 -26.69
C GLN A 296 11.98 -31.60 -27.31
N GLY A 297 13.25 -31.14 -27.30
CA GLY A 297 13.65 -29.93 -28.04
C GLY A 297 12.92 -28.63 -27.65
N GLY A 298 12.27 -28.60 -26.47
CA GLY A 298 11.56 -27.41 -26.00
C GLY A 298 12.51 -26.24 -25.74
N ARG A 299 12.12 -25.05 -26.16
CA ARG A 299 12.88 -23.79 -25.97
C ARG A 299 12.28 -22.90 -24.89
N TRP A 300 11.07 -23.18 -24.43
CA TRP A 300 10.45 -22.46 -23.32
C TRP A 300 9.47 -23.34 -22.57
N GLY A 301 9.05 -22.92 -21.38
CA GLY A 301 7.93 -23.52 -20.68
C GLY A 301 7.27 -22.54 -19.72
N ILE A 302 6.06 -22.87 -19.27
CA ILE A 302 5.30 -22.05 -18.34
C ILE A 302 4.66 -22.93 -17.27
N LEU A 303 4.77 -22.49 -16.03
CA LEU A 303 4.02 -23.02 -14.90
C LEU A 303 3.34 -21.87 -14.15
N GLN A 304 2.22 -22.15 -13.50
CA GLN A 304 1.50 -21.20 -12.67
C GLN A 304 1.61 -21.65 -11.21
N LEU A 305 2.02 -20.75 -10.32
CA LEU A 305 2.08 -21.06 -8.89
C LEU A 305 0.70 -20.93 -8.23
N HIS A 306 0.49 -21.73 -7.20
CA HIS A 306 -0.71 -21.72 -6.37
C HIS A 306 -0.34 -21.86 -4.88
N PRO A 307 -1.23 -21.56 -3.93
CA PRO A 307 -0.88 -21.56 -2.50
C PRO A 307 -0.28 -22.87 -1.97
N SER A 308 -0.66 -24.01 -2.53
CA SER A 308 -0.11 -25.31 -2.13
C SER A 308 1.25 -25.67 -2.76
N TYR A 309 1.83 -24.82 -3.62
CA TYR A 309 3.10 -25.11 -4.29
C TYR A 309 4.25 -25.05 -3.28
N GLY A 310 5.11 -26.04 -3.28
CA GLY A 310 6.28 -26.11 -2.42
C GLY A 310 7.57 -26.43 -3.16
N TYR A 311 8.63 -26.65 -2.38
CA TYR A 311 9.92 -27.11 -2.88
C TYR A 311 9.80 -28.38 -3.73
N GLU A 312 8.96 -29.33 -3.29
CA GLU A 312 8.76 -30.63 -3.93
C GLU A 312 7.94 -30.57 -5.23
N ASP A 313 7.42 -29.40 -5.56
CA ASP A 313 6.69 -29.16 -6.81
C ASP A 313 7.55 -28.42 -7.83
N PHE A 314 8.63 -27.77 -7.39
CA PHE A 314 9.45 -26.90 -8.23
C PHE A 314 10.89 -27.38 -8.42
N ILE A 315 11.52 -27.91 -7.36
CA ILE A 315 12.93 -28.29 -7.33
C ILE A 315 13.11 -29.81 -7.42
N GLN A 316 12.81 -30.55 -6.35
CA GLN A 316 12.96 -32.02 -6.30
C GLN A 316 11.93 -32.66 -5.39
N ARG A 317 11.37 -33.80 -5.80
CA ARG A 317 10.39 -34.57 -5.02
C ARG A 317 10.96 -35.92 -4.62
N MET A 318 10.68 -36.34 -3.38
CA MET A 318 10.90 -37.73 -2.96
C MET A 318 9.64 -38.55 -3.29
N VAL A 319 9.78 -39.56 -4.16
CA VAL A 319 8.68 -40.42 -4.60
C VAL A 319 8.96 -41.86 -4.18
N PRO A 320 8.07 -42.50 -3.39
CA PRO A 320 8.19 -43.91 -3.08
C PRO A 320 7.85 -44.73 -4.34
N LYS A 321 8.77 -45.60 -4.75
CA LYS A 321 8.58 -46.56 -5.84
C LYS A 321 8.58 -47.97 -5.27
N GLN A 322 7.62 -48.76 -5.71
CA GLN A 322 7.55 -50.17 -5.33
C GLN A 322 8.58 -50.95 -6.15
N GLU A 323 9.43 -51.72 -5.47
CA GLU A 323 10.38 -52.59 -6.15
C GLU A 323 9.72 -53.92 -6.54
N PRO A 324 10.18 -54.55 -7.64
CA PRO A 324 9.80 -55.92 -7.97
C PRO A 324 10.27 -56.86 -6.85
N GLY A 325 9.36 -57.23 -5.94
CA GLY A 325 9.67 -57.99 -4.72
C GLY A 325 8.97 -57.49 -3.45
N GLY A 326 8.22 -56.39 -3.52
CA GLY A 326 7.37 -55.91 -2.42
C GLY A 326 8.02 -54.89 -1.48
N GLY A 327 9.28 -54.52 -1.70
CA GLY A 327 9.94 -53.41 -1.00
C GLY A 327 9.52 -52.03 -1.53
N VAL A 328 9.74 -50.98 -0.72
CA VAL A 328 9.56 -49.58 -1.13
C VAL A 328 10.91 -48.89 -1.15
N ARG A 329 11.28 -48.31 -2.29
CA ARG A 329 12.49 -47.48 -2.44
C ARG A 329 12.08 -46.03 -2.64
N ILE A 330 12.74 -45.12 -1.93
CA ILE A 330 12.59 -43.68 -2.19
C ILE A 330 13.45 -43.32 -3.40
N SER A 331 12.80 -42.79 -4.43
CA SER A 331 13.44 -42.19 -5.60
C SER A 331 13.33 -40.67 -5.52
N ILE A 332 14.28 -39.97 -6.12
CA ILE A 332 14.25 -38.51 -6.21
C ILE A 332 13.94 -38.16 -7.65
N GLU A 333 12.89 -37.36 -7.84
CA GLU A 333 12.44 -36.89 -9.14
C GLU A 333 12.71 -35.40 -9.27
N ASP A 334 13.25 -35.00 -10.43
CA ASP A 334 13.51 -33.62 -10.75
C ASP A 334 12.24 -32.92 -11.19
N MET A 335 12.01 -31.74 -10.64
CA MET A 335 10.80 -30.95 -10.89
C MET A 335 11.09 -29.85 -11.94
N PRO A 336 10.08 -29.06 -12.37
CA PRO A 336 10.17 -28.20 -13.54
C PRO A 336 11.39 -27.29 -13.61
N PHE A 337 11.89 -26.76 -12.48
CA PHE A 337 13.08 -25.91 -12.51
C PHE A 337 14.35 -26.68 -12.85
N ILE A 338 14.57 -27.85 -12.24
CA ILE A 338 15.74 -28.69 -12.52
C ILE A 338 15.67 -29.22 -13.95
N LEU A 339 14.48 -29.61 -14.41
CA LEU A 339 14.27 -30.01 -15.80
C LEU A 339 14.54 -28.86 -16.78
N ALA A 340 14.11 -27.63 -16.46
CA ALA A 340 14.45 -26.45 -17.25
C ALA A 340 15.97 -26.21 -17.32
N CYS A 341 16.70 -26.42 -16.22
CA CYS A 341 18.17 -26.34 -16.22
C CYS A 341 18.80 -27.42 -17.11
N LYS A 342 18.31 -28.66 -17.05
CA LYS A 342 18.81 -29.76 -17.89
C LYS A 342 18.55 -29.51 -19.38
N ILE A 343 17.34 -29.03 -19.72
CA ILE A 343 16.98 -28.68 -21.10
C ILE A 343 17.80 -27.49 -21.58
N ALA A 344 17.92 -26.43 -20.79
CA ALA A 344 18.75 -25.28 -21.15
C ALA A 344 20.20 -25.71 -21.41
N SER A 345 20.75 -26.60 -20.58
CA SER A 345 22.10 -27.12 -20.78
C SER A 345 22.25 -27.92 -22.08
N SER A 346 21.24 -28.70 -22.47
CA SER A 346 21.31 -29.52 -23.69
C SER A 346 21.17 -28.73 -24.98
N ILE A 347 20.52 -27.56 -24.94
CA ILE A 347 20.35 -26.68 -26.10
C ILE A 347 21.33 -25.50 -26.11
N ALA A 348 22.25 -25.41 -25.16
CA ALA A 348 23.23 -24.32 -25.12
C ALA A 348 24.04 -24.24 -26.44
N PRO A 349 24.29 -23.03 -26.99
CA PRO A 349 24.08 -21.72 -26.37
C PRO A 349 22.68 -21.10 -26.57
N ASP A 350 21.74 -21.79 -27.23
CA ASP A 350 20.41 -21.26 -27.50
C ASP A 350 19.65 -20.97 -26.19
N PRO A 351 18.89 -19.87 -26.10
CA PRO A 351 18.21 -19.52 -24.87
C PRO A 351 17.04 -20.46 -24.56
N PHE A 352 16.88 -20.80 -23.28
CA PHE A 352 15.67 -21.42 -22.75
C PHE A 352 14.93 -20.44 -21.85
N VAL A 353 13.60 -20.33 -21.97
CA VAL A 353 12.81 -19.40 -21.14
C VAL A 353 11.83 -20.15 -20.25
N LEU A 354 11.97 -20.00 -18.94
CA LEU A 354 11.03 -20.48 -17.93
C LEU A 354 10.12 -19.34 -17.47
N ILE A 355 8.84 -19.41 -17.80
CA ILE A 355 7.83 -18.48 -17.31
C ILE A 355 7.23 -19.04 -16.01
N VAL A 356 7.25 -18.23 -14.96
CA VAL A 356 6.60 -18.54 -13.67
C VAL A 356 5.45 -17.55 -13.50
N ASP A 357 4.24 -18.01 -13.76
CA ASP A 357 3.02 -17.20 -13.71
C ASP A 357 2.48 -17.17 -12.27
N GLU A 358 1.91 -16.03 -11.86
CA GLU A 358 1.33 -15.84 -10.51
C GLU A 358 2.32 -16.13 -9.37
N MET A 359 3.57 -15.68 -9.50
CA MET A 359 4.67 -16.00 -8.56
C MET A 359 4.32 -15.69 -7.10
N ASN A 360 3.50 -14.68 -6.88
CA ASN A 360 3.16 -14.17 -5.56
C ASN A 360 1.96 -14.87 -4.89
N ARG A 361 1.44 -15.94 -5.51
CA ARG A 361 0.41 -16.82 -4.93
C ARG A 361 0.96 -17.98 -4.11
N ALA A 362 2.27 -18.18 -4.12
CA ALA A 362 2.96 -19.17 -3.29
C ALA A 362 4.01 -18.49 -2.42
N ASP A 363 4.43 -19.16 -1.34
CA ASP A 363 5.58 -18.75 -0.56
C ASP A 363 6.87 -19.00 -1.36
N LEU A 364 7.33 -17.97 -2.07
CA LEU A 364 8.52 -18.05 -2.91
C LEU A 364 9.77 -18.49 -2.16
N GLN A 365 9.91 -18.18 -0.87
CA GLN A 365 11.09 -18.61 -0.11
C GLN A 365 11.09 -20.12 0.05
N LYS A 366 9.92 -20.68 0.39
CA LYS A 366 9.73 -22.13 0.50
C LYS A 366 9.84 -22.84 -0.84
N VAL A 367 9.31 -22.25 -1.91
CA VAL A 367 9.35 -22.86 -3.26
C VAL A 367 10.76 -22.84 -3.83
N PHE A 368 11.51 -21.75 -3.65
CA PHE A 368 12.82 -21.58 -4.27
C PHE A 368 13.95 -22.26 -3.51
N GLY A 369 13.89 -22.36 -2.17
CA GLY A 369 14.93 -23.01 -1.37
C GLY A 369 16.34 -22.50 -1.74
N GLU A 370 17.20 -23.42 -2.20
CA GLU A 370 18.58 -23.17 -2.63
C GLU A 370 18.69 -22.24 -3.85
N LEU A 371 17.64 -22.10 -4.66
CA LEU A 371 17.63 -21.16 -5.78
C LEU A 371 17.81 -19.71 -5.34
N MET A 372 17.49 -19.40 -4.08
CA MET A 372 17.77 -18.08 -3.52
C MET A 372 19.26 -17.75 -3.61
N TYR A 373 20.14 -18.71 -3.36
CA TYR A 373 21.58 -18.53 -3.54
C TYR A 373 21.95 -18.59 -5.02
N ALA A 374 21.50 -19.62 -5.74
CA ALA A 374 21.92 -19.88 -7.12
C ALA A 374 21.50 -18.78 -8.12
N LEU A 375 20.38 -18.08 -7.91
CA LEU A 375 19.97 -16.97 -8.78
C LEU A 375 20.92 -15.76 -8.72
N GLU A 376 21.62 -15.60 -7.59
CA GLU A 376 22.62 -14.56 -7.38
C GLU A 376 23.99 -15.01 -7.91
N TYR A 377 24.35 -16.28 -7.68
CA TYR A 377 25.63 -16.88 -8.06
C TYR A 377 25.44 -17.99 -9.11
N ARG A 378 24.86 -17.66 -10.27
CA ARG A 378 24.43 -18.66 -11.28
C ARG A 378 25.50 -19.65 -11.76
N ASN A 379 26.75 -19.22 -11.78
CA ASN A 379 27.88 -20.03 -12.25
C ASN A 379 28.54 -20.84 -11.11
N GLU A 380 28.06 -20.71 -9.88
CA GLU A 380 28.55 -21.46 -8.73
C GLU A 380 27.65 -22.66 -8.45
N PRO A 381 28.22 -23.82 -8.09
CA PRO A 381 27.43 -24.98 -7.68
C PRO A 381 26.76 -24.74 -6.33
N VAL A 382 25.48 -25.09 -6.23
CA VAL A 382 24.76 -25.23 -4.95
C VAL A 382 24.31 -26.67 -4.76
N THR A 383 24.62 -27.26 -3.62
CA THR A 383 24.25 -28.66 -3.35
C THR A 383 22.77 -28.77 -2.96
N LEU A 384 22.00 -29.56 -3.71
CA LEU A 384 20.57 -29.77 -3.49
C LEU A 384 20.29 -30.61 -2.25
N GLN A 385 19.24 -30.26 -1.50
CA GLN A 385 18.89 -30.90 -0.23
C GLN A 385 18.65 -32.40 -0.34
N TYR A 386 17.90 -32.84 -1.36
CA TYR A 386 17.45 -34.23 -1.50
C TYR A 386 18.49 -35.08 -2.23
N SER A 387 18.83 -34.73 -3.47
CA SER A 387 19.73 -35.55 -4.31
C SER A 387 21.20 -35.48 -3.90
N LYS A 388 21.60 -34.46 -3.13
CA LYS A 388 23.01 -34.13 -2.82
C LYS A 388 23.86 -33.86 -4.07
N GLN A 389 23.23 -33.65 -5.22
CA GLN A 389 23.90 -33.24 -6.45
C GLN A 389 24.02 -31.73 -6.48
N ASP A 390 25.05 -31.25 -7.17
CA ASP A 390 25.24 -29.82 -7.38
C ASP A 390 24.35 -29.31 -8.52
N LEU A 391 23.67 -28.21 -8.26
CA LEU A 391 22.93 -27.42 -9.23
C LEU A 391 23.76 -26.20 -9.63
N VAL A 392 23.98 -26.04 -10.92
CA VAL A 392 24.50 -24.80 -11.54
C VAL A 392 23.44 -24.30 -12.49
N ILE A 393 23.05 -23.02 -12.39
CA ILE A 393 22.03 -22.46 -13.28
C ILE A 393 22.67 -22.15 -14.64
N PRO A 394 22.20 -22.77 -15.74
CA PRO A 394 22.79 -22.56 -17.05
C PRO A 394 22.72 -21.10 -17.46
N SER A 395 23.82 -20.59 -18.04
CA SER A 395 23.90 -19.18 -18.41
C SER A 395 22.81 -18.80 -19.42
N ASN A 396 22.37 -19.70 -20.29
CA ASN A 396 21.31 -19.48 -21.30
C ASN A 396 19.87 -19.66 -20.77
N LEU A 397 19.67 -19.94 -19.47
CA LEU A 397 18.33 -20.01 -18.87
C LEU A 397 17.81 -18.62 -18.47
N TYR A 398 16.65 -18.22 -18.97
CA TYR A 398 15.94 -17.00 -18.59
C TYR A 398 14.73 -17.32 -17.72
N LEU A 399 14.51 -16.55 -16.66
CA LEU A 399 13.31 -16.64 -15.83
C LEU A 399 12.44 -15.40 -16.03
N VAL A 400 11.17 -15.60 -16.37
CA VAL A 400 10.21 -14.51 -16.54
C VAL A 400 9.03 -14.75 -15.61
N GLY A 401 8.94 -13.96 -14.56
CA GLY A 401 7.87 -13.99 -13.58
C GLY A 401 6.71 -13.06 -13.94
N THR A 402 5.50 -13.42 -13.54
CA THR A 402 4.37 -12.49 -13.48
C THR A 402 3.81 -12.39 -12.07
N MET A 403 3.32 -11.21 -11.69
CA MET A 403 2.73 -10.99 -10.38
C MET A 403 1.51 -10.06 -10.45
N ASN A 404 0.41 -10.45 -9.80
CA ASN A 404 -0.74 -9.58 -9.61
C ASN A 404 -0.53 -8.67 -8.40
N THR A 405 -0.65 -7.35 -8.58
CA THR A 405 -0.44 -6.39 -7.47
C THR A 405 -1.70 -6.07 -6.67
N ALA A 406 -2.88 -6.46 -7.17
CA ALA A 406 -4.20 -6.12 -6.63
C ALA A 406 -4.81 -7.19 -5.71
N ASP A 407 -4.27 -8.41 -5.76
CA ASP A 407 -4.89 -9.57 -5.14
C ASP A 407 -4.56 -9.58 -3.63
N SER A 408 -5.58 -9.55 -2.78
CA SER A 408 -5.44 -9.49 -1.31
C SER A 408 -4.97 -10.81 -0.70
N SER A 409 -5.01 -11.90 -1.47
CA SER A 409 -4.54 -13.24 -1.09
C SER A 409 -3.03 -13.45 -1.28
N VAL A 410 -2.31 -12.40 -1.66
CA VAL A 410 -0.91 -12.45 -2.10
C VAL A 410 0.07 -12.49 -0.94
N VAL A 411 1.04 -13.40 -1.01
CA VAL A 411 2.21 -13.39 -0.13
C VAL A 411 3.09 -12.21 -0.51
N GLN A 412 3.41 -11.35 0.46
CA GLN A 412 4.29 -10.22 0.22
C GLN A 412 5.67 -10.73 -0.24
N VAL A 413 6.09 -10.33 -1.44
CA VAL A 413 7.41 -10.69 -1.95
C VAL A 413 8.47 -9.97 -1.14
N ASP A 414 9.25 -10.76 -0.39
CA ASP A 414 10.30 -10.27 0.49
C ASP A 414 11.44 -9.60 -0.30
N TYR A 415 12.15 -8.71 0.39
CA TYR A 415 13.32 -7.98 -0.07
C TYR A 415 14.41 -8.90 -0.65
N ALA A 416 14.54 -10.13 -0.13
CA ALA A 416 15.46 -11.12 -0.67
C ALA A 416 15.17 -11.48 -2.14
N ILE A 417 13.91 -11.70 -2.51
CA ILE A 417 13.53 -11.96 -3.91
C ILE A 417 13.68 -10.67 -4.73
N ARG A 418 13.29 -9.52 -4.16
CA ARG A 418 13.34 -8.23 -4.88
C ARG A 418 14.74 -7.86 -5.38
N ARG A 419 15.79 -8.22 -4.63
CA ARG A 419 17.19 -7.98 -5.03
C ARG A 419 17.68 -8.86 -6.19
N ARG A 420 16.99 -9.97 -6.48
CA ARG A 420 17.46 -11.00 -7.43
C ARG A 420 16.79 -10.90 -8.79
N PHE A 421 15.69 -10.16 -8.90
CA PHE A 421 14.93 -9.98 -10.13
C PHE A 421 14.90 -8.50 -10.53
N ILE A 422 14.84 -8.24 -11.84
CA ILE A 422 14.43 -6.93 -12.35
C ILE A 422 12.90 -6.85 -12.28
N PHE A 423 12.34 -5.73 -11.82
CA PHE A 423 10.89 -5.54 -11.74
C PHE A 423 10.42 -4.51 -12.78
N PHE A 424 9.35 -4.84 -13.46
CA PHE A 424 8.66 -3.98 -14.42
C PHE A 424 7.18 -3.87 -14.07
N ASP A 425 6.67 -2.65 -14.00
CA ASP A 425 5.24 -2.39 -13.76
C ASP A 425 4.49 -2.36 -15.10
N ALA A 426 3.48 -3.22 -15.25
CA ALA A 426 2.58 -3.26 -16.39
C ALA A 426 1.25 -2.56 -16.03
N PRO A 427 1.15 -1.22 -16.18
CA PRO A 427 -0.07 -0.50 -15.90
C PRO A 427 -1.19 -0.82 -16.91
N PRO A 428 -2.45 -0.49 -16.58
CA PRO A 428 -3.51 -0.37 -17.58
C PRO A 428 -3.08 0.61 -18.67
N ASP A 429 -3.40 0.28 -19.92
CA ASP A 429 -2.91 1.05 -21.07
C ASP A 429 -4.04 1.25 -22.08
N ARG A 430 -4.45 2.51 -22.19
CA ARG A 430 -5.48 2.97 -23.11
C ARG A 430 -5.08 2.76 -24.57
N GLN A 431 -3.79 2.89 -24.90
CA GLN A 431 -3.31 2.81 -26.28
C GLN A 431 -3.46 1.40 -26.86
N VAL A 432 -3.47 0.36 -26.01
CA VAL A 432 -3.73 -1.03 -26.46
C VAL A 432 -5.14 -1.15 -27.01
N ILE A 433 -6.14 -0.53 -26.37
CA ILE A 433 -7.53 -0.54 -26.86
C ILE A 433 -7.61 0.16 -28.22
N ASP A 434 -6.96 1.33 -28.34
CA ASP A 434 -6.95 2.10 -29.59
C ASP A 434 -6.24 1.36 -30.73
N GLY A 435 -5.15 0.65 -30.44
CA GLY A 435 -4.38 -0.10 -31.45
C GLY A 435 -5.01 -1.43 -31.89
N VAL A 436 -5.77 -2.10 -31.02
CA VAL A 436 -6.26 -3.47 -31.27
C VAL A 436 -7.72 -3.51 -31.74
N VAL A 437 -8.58 -2.63 -31.24
CA VAL A 437 -10.01 -2.66 -31.56
C VAL A 437 -10.25 -1.95 -32.90
N SER A 438 -10.56 -2.72 -33.95
CA SER A 438 -10.73 -2.18 -35.30
C SER A 438 -12.04 -1.41 -35.49
N ASP A 439 -13.13 -1.89 -34.89
CA ASP A 439 -14.44 -1.25 -35.02
C ASP A 439 -14.45 0.08 -34.24
N LEU A 440 -14.73 1.18 -34.95
CA LEU A 440 -14.66 2.53 -34.38
C LEU A 440 -15.65 2.76 -33.24
N GLN A 441 -16.84 2.14 -33.32
CA GLN A 441 -17.91 2.33 -32.34
C GLN A 441 -17.58 1.55 -31.06
N VAL A 442 -17.19 0.28 -31.22
CA VAL A 442 -16.75 -0.57 -30.10
C VAL A 442 -15.53 0.03 -29.42
N LYS A 443 -14.58 0.55 -30.21
CA LYS A 443 -13.40 1.26 -29.70
C LYS A 443 -13.79 2.47 -28.86
N LYS A 444 -14.62 3.39 -29.37
CA LYS A 444 -15.04 4.60 -28.64
C LYS A 444 -15.66 4.25 -27.29
N ALA A 445 -16.61 3.31 -27.29
CA ALA A 445 -17.31 2.92 -26.08
C ALA A 445 -16.38 2.18 -25.10
N GLY A 446 -15.48 1.31 -25.59
CA GLY A 446 -14.47 0.65 -24.76
C GLY A 446 -13.49 1.62 -24.12
N LEU A 447 -13.03 2.63 -24.86
CA LEU A 447 -12.17 3.71 -24.36
C LEU A 447 -12.88 4.56 -23.29
N ALA A 448 -14.15 4.93 -23.52
CA ALA A 448 -14.93 5.70 -22.56
C ALA A 448 -15.15 4.92 -21.25
N LEU A 449 -15.52 3.64 -21.34
CA LEU A 449 -15.68 2.78 -20.17
C LEU A 449 -14.36 2.55 -19.43
N PHE A 450 -13.26 2.34 -20.16
CA PHE A 450 -11.93 2.21 -19.57
C PHE A 450 -11.53 3.47 -18.77
N ASP A 451 -11.73 4.66 -19.32
CA ASP A 451 -11.41 5.92 -18.64
C ASP A 451 -12.32 6.13 -17.43
N ALA A 452 -13.63 5.94 -17.58
CA ALA A 452 -14.60 6.14 -16.51
C ALA A 452 -14.32 5.21 -15.33
N THR A 453 -14.01 3.94 -15.65
CA THR A 453 -13.70 2.93 -14.63
C THR A 453 -12.41 3.26 -13.89
N ASN A 454 -11.32 3.53 -14.61
CA ASN A 454 -10.04 3.80 -13.97
C ASN A 454 -10.03 5.15 -13.26
N SER A 455 -10.80 6.14 -13.73
CA SER A 455 -11.02 7.40 -13.01
C SER A 455 -11.78 7.20 -11.71
N ALA A 456 -12.80 6.32 -11.69
CA ALA A 456 -13.52 5.98 -10.47
C ALA A 456 -12.64 5.24 -9.43
N CYS A 457 -11.57 4.59 -9.89
CA CYS A 457 -10.51 4.03 -9.06
C CYS A 457 -9.39 5.02 -8.74
N ASP A 458 -9.57 6.34 -8.92
CA ASP A 458 -8.54 7.38 -8.76
C ASP A 458 -7.24 7.12 -9.57
N ASN A 459 -7.36 6.38 -10.68
CA ASN A 459 -6.23 5.85 -11.48
C ASN A 459 -5.19 5.12 -10.60
N HIS A 460 -5.67 4.35 -9.61
CA HIS A 460 -4.80 3.71 -8.64
C HIS A 460 -3.87 2.67 -9.31
N PRO A 461 -2.54 2.77 -9.16
CA PRO A 461 -1.56 2.01 -9.93
C PRO A 461 -1.66 0.48 -9.73
N ARG A 462 -2.16 0.05 -8.57
CA ARG A 462 -2.36 -1.36 -8.25
C ARG A 462 -3.80 -1.82 -8.30
N PHE A 463 -4.76 -0.91 -8.26
CA PHE A 463 -6.18 -1.22 -8.17
C PHE A 463 -6.91 -0.50 -9.30
N SER A 464 -6.63 -0.97 -10.49
CA SER A 464 -7.18 -0.45 -11.72
C SER A 464 -7.67 -1.62 -12.57
N ILE A 465 -8.56 -1.33 -13.51
CA ILE A 465 -9.06 -2.33 -14.44
C ILE A 465 -8.19 -2.32 -15.68
N GLY A 466 -7.57 -3.47 -15.95
CA GLY A 466 -6.69 -3.64 -17.11
C GLY A 466 -7.42 -3.52 -18.45
N HIS A 467 -6.67 -3.17 -19.48
CA HIS A 467 -7.20 -2.93 -20.82
C HIS A 467 -7.79 -4.20 -21.47
N SER A 468 -7.40 -5.41 -21.03
CA SER A 468 -7.85 -6.67 -21.65
C SER A 468 -9.37 -6.88 -21.59
N TYR A 469 -10.04 -6.33 -20.56
CA TYR A 469 -11.50 -6.43 -20.42
C TYR A 469 -12.24 -5.64 -21.52
N PHE A 470 -11.57 -4.73 -22.20
CA PHE A 470 -12.16 -3.85 -23.23
C PHE A 470 -11.76 -4.25 -24.65
N LEU A 471 -10.99 -5.34 -24.83
CA LEU A 471 -10.54 -5.83 -26.13
C LEU A 471 -11.58 -6.75 -26.76
N HIS A 472 -12.65 -6.17 -27.31
CA HIS A 472 -13.73 -6.92 -27.95
C HIS A 472 -13.95 -6.48 -29.39
N SER A 473 -14.37 -7.42 -30.23
CA SER A 473 -14.70 -7.17 -31.64
C SER A 473 -16.14 -6.71 -31.87
N SER A 474 -17.00 -6.81 -30.86
CA SER A 474 -18.42 -6.45 -30.95
C SER A 474 -18.89 -5.67 -29.72
N MET A 475 -19.90 -4.82 -29.92
CA MET A 475 -20.49 -4.00 -28.86
C MET A 475 -21.10 -4.85 -27.75
N ALA A 476 -21.84 -5.89 -28.13
CA ALA A 476 -22.44 -6.84 -27.18
C ALA A 476 -21.39 -7.56 -26.33
N GLY A 477 -20.26 -7.96 -26.94
CA GLY A 477 -19.14 -8.58 -26.20
C GLY A 477 -18.50 -7.62 -25.20
N MET A 478 -18.29 -6.38 -25.63
CA MET A 478 -17.71 -5.32 -24.78
C MET A 478 -18.61 -4.98 -23.59
N ILE A 479 -19.91 -4.77 -23.82
CA ILE A 479 -20.88 -4.51 -22.74
C ILE A 479 -21.01 -5.72 -21.82
N GLY A 480 -21.08 -6.94 -22.38
CA GLY A 480 -21.12 -8.16 -21.59
C GLY A 480 -19.89 -8.31 -20.70
N SER A 481 -18.70 -8.03 -21.22
CA SER A 481 -17.47 -8.04 -20.42
C SER A 481 -17.48 -6.99 -19.32
N PHE A 482 -17.97 -5.77 -19.62
CA PHE A 482 -18.12 -4.73 -18.62
C PHE A 482 -19.07 -5.16 -17.48
N VAL A 483 -20.27 -5.62 -17.82
CA VAL A 483 -21.30 -5.96 -16.82
C VAL A 483 -20.91 -7.17 -15.98
N TYR A 484 -20.35 -8.22 -16.60
CA TYR A 484 -20.12 -9.50 -15.93
C TYR A 484 -18.69 -9.70 -15.43
N GLN A 485 -17.71 -8.92 -15.89
CA GLN A 485 -16.32 -9.05 -15.45
C GLN A 485 -15.80 -7.79 -14.76
N VAL A 486 -16.12 -6.60 -15.27
CA VAL A 486 -15.63 -5.34 -14.69
C VAL A 486 -16.44 -4.92 -13.47
N LEU A 487 -17.78 -4.83 -13.58
CA LEU A 487 -18.62 -4.39 -12.47
C LEU A 487 -18.46 -5.23 -11.18
N PRO A 488 -18.35 -6.57 -11.21
CA PRO A 488 -18.10 -7.35 -10.00
C PRO A 488 -16.77 -7.01 -9.32
N VAL A 489 -15.74 -6.70 -10.10
CA VAL A 489 -14.43 -6.28 -9.56
C VAL A 489 -14.53 -4.89 -8.94
N LEU A 490 -15.26 -3.97 -9.56
CA LEU A 490 -15.51 -2.63 -8.99
C LEU A 490 -16.31 -2.69 -7.70
N ARG A 491 -17.31 -3.57 -7.62
CA ARG A 491 -18.03 -3.84 -6.36
C ARG A 491 -17.08 -4.34 -5.28
N ALA A 492 -16.21 -5.31 -5.62
CA ALA A 492 -15.20 -5.77 -4.67
C ALA A 492 -14.22 -4.66 -4.27
N PHE A 493 -13.83 -3.76 -5.17
CA PHE A 493 -13.00 -2.60 -4.84
C PHE A 493 -13.73 -1.62 -3.90
N GLN A 494 -15.02 -1.39 -4.09
CA GLN A 494 -15.84 -0.58 -3.19
C GLN A 494 -15.97 -1.22 -1.80
N ASP A 495 -16.28 -2.52 -1.75
CA ASP A 495 -16.42 -3.28 -0.49
C ASP A 495 -15.13 -3.27 0.33
N ASN A 496 -13.97 -3.28 -0.35
CA ASN A 496 -12.64 -3.22 0.26
C ASN A 496 -12.12 -1.77 0.45
N GLY A 497 -12.96 -0.74 0.27
CA GLY A 497 -12.61 0.66 0.54
C GLY A 497 -11.60 1.30 -0.45
N VAL A 498 -11.31 0.62 -1.56
CA VAL A 498 -10.44 1.11 -2.64
C VAL A 498 -11.13 2.23 -3.41
N MET A 499 -12.42 2.05 -3.73
CA MET A 499 -13.28 3.07 -4.35
C MET A 499 -14.12 3.76 -3.27
N ARG A 500 -14.38 5.07 -3.43
CA ARG A 500 -15.29 5.79 -2.53
C ARG A 500 -16.73 5.30 -2.73
N SER A 501 -17.54 5.33 -1.68
CA SER A 501 -18.94 4.88 -1.75
C SER A 501 -19.83 5.77 -2.64
N ASP A 502 -19.39 7.01 -2.89
CA ASP A 502 -19.99 7.99 -3.80
C ASP A 502 -19.31 8.04 -5.18
N ALA A 503 -18.32 7.17 -5.44
CA ALA A 503 -17.64 7.11 -6.74
C ALA A 503 -18.59 6.58 -7.81
N ALA A 504 -19.23 7.51 -8.51
CA ALA A 504 -20.07 7.25 -9.65
C ALA A 504 -19.23 6.94 -10.90
N ILE A 505 -19.57 5.86 -11.62
CA ILE A 505 -19.04 5.65 -12.97
C ILE A 505 -19.79 6.61 -13.90
N HIS A 506 -19.14 7.73 -14.21
CA HIS A 506 -19.69 8.71 -15.15
C HIS A 506 -19.39 8.27 -16.59
N LEU A 507 -20.43 7.90 -17.32
CA LEU A 507 -20.34 7.68 -18.76
C LEU A 507 -20.46 9.04 -19.46
N THR A 508 -19.40 9.47 -20.14
CA THR A 508 -19.45 10.68 -20.96
C THR A 508 -20.58 10.56 -21.98
N GLY A 509 -21.55 11.50 -21.94
CA GLY A 509 -22.73 11.52 -22.83
C GLY A 509 -24.04 11.05 -22.20
N TRP A 510 -24.05 10.65 -20.92
CA TRP A 510 -25.28 10.35 -20.18
C TRP A 510 -25.56 11.48 -19.17
N ASP A 511 -26.19 12.55 -19.65
CA ASP A 511 -26.61 13.65 -18.77
C ASP A 511 -27.82 13.19 -17.94
N SER A 512 -27.58 12.53 -16.80
CA SER A 512 -28.24 12.79 -15.50
C SER A 512 -28.21 11.63 -14.48
N GLU A 513 -27.82 10.40 -14.82
CA GLU A 513 -27.79 9.30 -13.83
C GLU A 513 -26.50 8.47 -13.85
N PRO A 514 -25.75 8.42 -12.73
CA PRO A 514 -24.56 7.59 -12.62
C PRO A 514 -24.92 6.11 -12.45
N ILE A 515 -24.13 5.20 -13.05
CA ILE A 515 -24.19 3.78 -12.68
C ILE A 515 -23.54 3.64 -11.31
N THR A 516 -24.36 3.41 -10.29
CA THR A 516 -23.86 3.10 -8.95
C THR A 516 -23.56 1.60 -8.85
N PRO A 517 -22.43 1.16 -8.27
CA PRO A 517 -22.12 -0.27 -8.19
C PRO A 517 -23.12 -1.05 -7.30
N SER A 518 -23.88 -0.36 -6.44
CA SER A 518 -24.80 -0.95 -5.46
C SER A 518 -26.19 -1.33 -5.98
N GLN A 519 -26.62 -0.85 -7.16
CA GLN A 519 -28.00 -1.07 -7.62
C GLN A 519 -28.09 -1.18 -9.14
N THR A 520 -28.40 -2.39 -9.67
CA THR A 520 -29.11 -2.64 -10.94
C THR A 520 -29.08 -4.14 -11.31
N ARG A 521 -30.14 -4.64 -11.95
CA ARG A 521 -30.15 -6.01 -12.51
C ARG A 521 -29.28 -6.07 -13.77
N PRO A 522 -28.50 -7.15 -14.00
CA PRO A 522 -27.60 -7.27 -15.15
C PRO A 522 -28.27 -7.11 -16.52
N ASP A 523 -29.50 -7.62 -16.68
CA ASP A 523 -30.29 -7.49 -17.92
C ASP A 523 -30.64 -6.04 -18.24
N VAL A 524 -31.09 -5.30 -17.22
CA VAL A 524 -31.40 -3.86 -17.35
C VAL A 524 -30.16 -3.03 -17.67
N LEU A 525 -29.00 -3.39 -17.10
CA LEU A 525 -27.72 -2.73 -17.38
C LEU A 525 -27.23 -2.98 -18.81
N VAL A 526 -27.36 -4.21 -19.30
CA VAL A 526 -26.96 -4.55 -20.67
C VAL A 526 -27.78 -3.75 -21.68
N ASP A 527 -29.10 -3.66 -21.47
CA ASP A 527 -29.99 -2.88 -22.34
C ASP A 527 -29.68 -1.38 -22.27
N ALA A 528 -29.47 -0.84 -21.07
CA ALA A 528 -29.12 0.57 -20.88
C ALA A 528 -27.77 0.94 -21.51
N LEU A 529 -26.73 0.13 -21.30
CA LEU A 529 -25.41 0.34 -21.89
C LEU A 529 -25.43 0.16 -23.41
N SER A 530 -26.27 -0.74 -23.93
CA SER A 530 -26.43 -0.92 -25.37
C SER A 530 -27.09 0.30 -26.01
N SER A 531 -28.09 0.87 -25.34
CA SER A 531 -28.73 2.13 -25.74
C SER A 531 -27.77 3.32 -25.68
N TRP A 532 -27.00 3.46 -24.60
CA TRP A 532 -25.96 4.49 -24.46
C TRP A 532 -24.90 4.37 -25.57
N ALA A 533 -24.40 3.16 -25.82
CA ALA A 533 -23.39 2.93 -26.83
C ALA A 533 -23.91 3.20 -28.26
N ALA A 534 -25.20 2.96 -28.51
CA ALA A 534 -25.86 3.37 -29.75
C ALA A 534 -26.03 4.90 -29.87
N GLY A 535 -26.03 5.65 -28.76
CA GLY A 535 -26.04 7.11 -28.75
C GLY A 535 -24.67 7.79 -28.93
N LEU A 536 -23.57 7.01 -28.89
CA LEU A 536 -22.22 7.49 -29.25
C LEU A 536 -21.97 7.49 -30.77
N LEU A 537 -22.97 7.05 -31.54
CA LEU A 537 -23.06 7.10 -33.01
C LEU A 537 -23.42 8.50 -33.47
#